data_AF-A0A354YZS2-F1
#
_entry.id   AF-A0A354YZS2-F1
#
_cell.length_a   1.000
_cell.length_b   1.000
_cell.length_c   1.000
_cell.angle_alpha   90.00
_cell.angle_beta   90.00
_cell.angle_gamma   90.00
#
_symmetry.space_group_name_H-M   'P 1'
#
loop_
_entity.id
_entity.type
_entity.pdbx_description
1 polymer ?
#
loop_
_entity_poly.entity_id
_entity_poly.type
_entity_poly.pdbx_seq_one_letter_code
_entity_poly.pdbx_strand_id
1 'polypeptide(L)'
;KGYQDMHLEVEDIFLNKVQKVLLKEPWDTDIENPILLLGRLVNFPGENVFSGMVLVMENKSAEKDFLKQHMEYLSSLLEEKFTSLLKFNAEMLYGLFDHAYKKVLLSFNHIESSSINDEERALLLEQLANNKDYTLLHQTGGYSWFHLSGENRAYARIGVGMDKVLFAADLLEDIHKLKQGLVDILPEKEWAVVNNRFRKQPPAAELMSLWFTVIKDRETERWLSTPHGELDKKTPQELLAEENGRERLYKLLDDFSKSLPGKSEQELIQYMRERISQRTSL
;
A
#
# COMPACT_ATOMS: atom_id res chain seq x y z
N LYS A 1 -7.82 10.88 48.24
CA LYS A 1 -8.04 10.50 46.82
C LYS A 1 -9.54 10.35 46.64
N GLY A 2 -10.15 11.18 45.81
CA GLY A 2 -11.61 11.33 45.68
C GLY A 2 -12.16 10.49 44.52
N TYR A 3 -13.49 10.39 44.41
CA TYR A 3 -14.20 9.67 43.33
C TYR A 3 -13.83 10.17 41.91
N GLN A 4 -13.33 11.40 41.80
CA GLN A 4 -12.83 12.01 40.57
C GLN A 4 -11.51 11.40 40.08
N ASP A 5 -10.67 10.85 40.98
CA ASP A 5 -9.37 10.23 40.63
C ASP A 5 -9.54 8.83 40.01
N MET A 6 -10.77 8.30 40.01
CA MET A 6 -11.11 6.96 39.51
C MET A 6 -11.71 7.01 38.10
N HIS A 7 -11.79 8.19 37.48
CA HIS A 7 -12.37 8.35 36.15
C HIS A 7 -11.33 8.89 35.18
N LEU A 8 -11.17 8.22 34.05
CA LEU A 8 -10.41 8.72 32.91
C LEU A 8 -11.37 9.36 31.91
N GLU A 9 -11.12 10.62 31.57
CA GLU A 9 -11.79 11.27 30.45
C GLU A 9 -11.02 10.94 29.17
N VAL A 10 -11.68 10.24 28.24
CA VAL A 10 -11.08 9.81 26.97
C VAL A 10 -11.84 10.42 25.80
N GLU A 11 -11.12 10.89 24.80
CA GLU A 11 -11.67 11.34 23.53
C GLU A 11 -11.53 10.23 22.48
N ASP A 12 -12.63 9.85 21.85
CA ASP A 12 -12.60 9.05 20.62
C ASP A 12 -12.05 9.92 19.48
N ILE A 13 -10.82 9.63 19.05
CA ILE A 13 -10.10 10.40 18.02
C ILE A 13 -10.74 10.36 16.63
N PHE A 14 -11.66 9.42 16.38
CA PHE A 14 -12.35 9.26 15.10
C PHE A 14 -13.73 9.92 15.11
N LEU A 15 -14.43 9.88 16.25
CA LEU A 15 -15.79 10.41 16.39
C LEU A 15 -15.86 11.75 17.13
N ASN A 16 -14.74 12.24 17.67
CA ASN A 16 -14.64 13.41 18.55
C ASN A 16 -15.67 13.35 19.70
N LYS A 17 -15.85 12.16 20.28
CA LYS A 17 -16.77 11.94 21.40
C LYS A 17 -15.99 11.73 22.68
N VAL A 18 -16.27 12.55 23.67
CA VAL A 18 -15.70 12.40 25.01
C VAL A 18 -16.52 11.37 25.80
N GLN A 19 -15.81 10.46 26.46
CA GLN A 19 -16.39 9.43 27.34
C GLN A 19 -15.67 9.48 28.69
N LYS A 20 -16.42 9.30 29.77
CA LYS A 20 -15.84 9.05 31.10
C LYS A 20 -15.76 7.55 31.33
N VAL A 21 -14.58 7.06 31.66
CA VAL A 21 -14.29 5.64 31.87
C VAL A 21 -13.90 5.42 33.31
N LEU A 22 -14.62 4.55 34.01
CA LEU A 22 -14.26 4.15 35.36
C LEU A 22 -13.01 3.26 35.32
N LEU A 23 -12.03 3.61 36.14
CA LEU A 23 -10.81 2.87 36.36
C LEU A 23 -10.91 2.03 37.63
N LYS A 24 -10.29 0.85 37.61
CA LYS A 24 -10.18 0.00 38.80
C LYS A 24 -9.19 0.57 39.82
N GLU A 25 -8.17 1.27 39.34
CA GLU A 25 -7.11 1.90 40.13
C GLU A 25 -6.86 3.32 39.59
N PRO A 26 -6.49 4.29 40.43
CA PRO A 26 -6.18 5.64 39.98
C PRO A 26 -5.07 5.61 38.91
N TRP A 27 -5.23 6.43 37.89
CA TRP A 27 -4.23 6.57 36.83
C TRP A 27 -3.06 7.42 37.35
N ASP A 28 -1.96 6.77 37.72
CA ASP A 28 -0.78 7.41 38.33
C ASP A 28 0.40 7.34 37.34
N THR A 29 0.35 8.15 36.30
CA THR A 29 1.47 8.29 35.35
C THR A 29 1.80 9.76 35.14
N ASP A 30 3.08 10.10 35.27
CA ASP A 30 3.64 11.37 34.81
C ASP A 30 3.70 11.35 33.28
N ILE A 31 2.65 11.89 32.64
CA ILE A 31 2.52 11.87 31.19
C ILE A 31 3.10 13.16 30.62
N GLU A 32 4.22 13.06 29.90
CA GLU A 32 4.76 14.18 29.11
C GLU A 32 4.04 14.36 27.76
N ASN A 33 3.51 13.26 27.17
CA ASN A 33 2.89 13.26 25.83
C ASN A 33 1.49 12.63 25.84
N PRO A 34 0.52 13.12 25.04
CA PRO A 34 -0.81 12.50 24.96
C PRO A 34 -0.75 10.98 24.74
N ILE A 35 -1.55 10.23 25.49
CA ILE A 35 -1.63 8.77 25.36
C ILE A 35 -2.76 8.38 24.41
N LEU A 36 -2.49 7.41 23.54
CA LEU A 36 -3.49 6.72 22.73
C LEU A 36 -3.83 5.38 23.38
N LEU A 37 -5.13 5.13 23.52
CA LEU A 37 -5.66 3.90 24.07
C LEU A 37 -6.43 3.13 23.01
N LEU A 38 -6.13 1.84 22.87
CA LEU A 38 -6.97 0.92 22.10
C LEU A 38 -7.59 -0.10 23.05
N GLY A 39 -8.90 0.00 23.22
CA GLY A 39 -9.67 -0.91 24.06
C GLY A 39 -11.12 -0.94 23.65
N ARG A 40 -11.85 -1.96 24.11
CA ARG A 40 -13.29 -2.06 23.89
C ARG A 40 -14.03 -1.39 25.04
N LEU A 41 -14.77 -0.32 24.74
CA LEU A 41 -15.66 0.29 25.71
C LEU A 41 -16.99 -0.48 25.82
N VAL A 42 -17.43 -0.71 27.06
CA VAL A 42 -18.74 -1.27 27.39
C VAL A 42 -19.48 -0.26 28.26
N ASN A 43 -20.69 0.07 27.85
CA ASN A 43 -21.54 1.04 28.54
C ASN A 43 -22.45 0.31 29.52
N PHE A 44 -22.33 0.62 30.80
CA PHE A 44 -23.24 0.23 31.86
C PHE A 44 -24.15 1.42 32.23
N PRO A 45 -25.29 1.19 32.90
CA PRO A 45 -26.11 2.28 33.40
C PRO A 45 -25.31 3.20 34.34
N GLY A 46 -24.93 4.38 33.85
CA GLY A 46 -24.21 5.41 34.60
C GLY A 46 -22.69 5.41 34.47
N GLU A 47 -22.07 4.36 33.92
CA GLU A 47 -20.60 4.24 33.85
C GLU A 47 -20.15 3.53 32.56
N ASN A 48 -19.01 3.94 32.00
CA ASN A 48 -18.33 3.18 30.95
C ASN A 48 -17.09 2.52 31.52
N VAL A 49 -16.78 1.31 31.06
CA VAL A 49 -15.55 0.60 31.44
C VAL A 49 -14.86 0.03 30.20
N PHE A 50 -13.55 -0.08 30.27
CA PHE A 50 -12.82 -0.90 29.31
C PHE A 50 -13.05 -2.39 29.62
N SER A 51 -13.39 -3.15 28.59
CA SER A 51 -13.52 -4.60 28.65
C SER A 51 -12.25 -5.26 28.12
N GLY A 52 -11.55 -5.99 28.99
CA GLY A 52 -10.33 -6.72 28.64
C GLY A 52 -9.08 -5.85 28.72
N MET A 53 -8.03 -6.27 28.00
CA MET A 53 -6.75 -5.55 27.97
C MET A 53 -6.87 -4.28 27.12
N VAL A 54 -6.35 -3.17 27.65
CA VAL A 54 -6.24 -1.90 26.93
C VAL A 54 -4.79 -1.76 26.47
N LEU A 55 -4.59 -1.56 25.17
CA LEU A 55 -3.26 -1.22 24.65
C LEU A 55 -3.03 0.27 24.82
N VAL A 56 -1.78 0.62 25.12
CA VAL A 56 -1.36 1.97 25.44
C VAL A 56 -0.17 2.30 24.56
N MET A 57 -0.21 3.44 23.88
CA MET A 57 0.97 4.03 23.25
C MET A 57 1.04 5.53 23.50
N GLU A 58 2.25 6.07 23.51
CA GLU A 58 2.45 7.52 23.54
C GLU A 58 2.38 8.10 22.14
N ASN A 59 1.71 9.25 21.98
CA ASN A 59 1.66 10.00 20.73
C ASN A 59 2.86 10.95 20.64
N LYS A 60 4.03 10.43 20.30
CA LYS A 60 5.31 11.16 20.26
C LYS A 60 5.70 11.67 18.88
N SER A 61 5.28 10.98 17.83
CA SER A 61 5.83 11.13 16.47
C SER A 61 4.74 11.11 15.39
N ALA A 62 3.52 11.51 15.73
CA ALA A 62 2.32 11.56 14.88
C ALA A 62 1.54 10.23 14.75
N GLU A 63 1.60 9.36 15.76
CA GLU A 63 0.83 8.12 15.81
C GLU A 63 -0.69 8.37 15.70
N LYS A 64 -1.19 9.47 16.31
CA LYS A 64 -2.60 9.88 16.19
C LYS A 64 -2.98 10.19 14.74
N ASP A 65 -2.15 10.97 14.05
CA ASP A 65 -2.43 11.40 12.68
C ASP A 65 -2.31 10.22 11.71
N PHE A 66 -1.35 9.33 11.94
CA PHE A 66 -1.24 8.06 11.24
C PHE A 66 -2.56 7.27 11.33
N LEU A 67 -3.08 7.04 12.55
CA LEU A 67 -4.33 6.30 12.73
C LEU A 67 -5.51 6.96 12.04
N LYS A 68 -5.65 8.28 12.16
CA LYS A 68 -6.74 9.04 11.54
C LYS A 68 -6.72 8.95 10.02
N GLN A 69 -5.59 9.26 9.40
CA GLN A 69 -5.45 9.24 7.94
C GLN A 69 -5.73 7.84 7.36
N HIS A 70 -5.25 6.78 8.03
CA HIS A 70 -5.48 5.41 7.59
C HIS A 70 -6.95 5.01 7.73
N MET A 71 -7.61 5.36 8.84
CA MET A 71 -9.02 5.06 9.03
C MET A 71 -9.92 5.88 8.09
N GLU A 72 -9.58 7.13 7.81
CA GLU A 72 -10.25 7.97 6.81
C GLU A 72 -10.18 7.33 5.42
N TYR A 73 -8.98 6.88 5.02
CA TYR A 73 -8.80 6.16 3.76
C TYR A 73 -9.60 4.86 3.71
N LEU A 74 -9.59 4.05 4.78
CA LEU A 74 -10.37 2.81 4.84
C LEU A 74 -11.89 3.06 4.78
N SER A 75 -12.37 4.13 5.43
CA SER A 75 -13.77 4.55 5.37
C SER A 75 -14.19 4.89 3.94
N SER A 76 -13.35 5.62 3.21
CA SER A 76 -13.57 5.93 1.80
C SER A 76 -13.51 4.67 0.92
N LEU A 77 -12.48 3.84 1.08
CA LEU A 77 -12.24 2.63 0.27
C LEU A 77 -13.36 1.59 0.37
N LEU A 78 -13.90 1.41 1.59
CA LEU A 78 -14.93 0.41 1.91
C LEU A 78 -16.34 1.00 1.89
N GLU A 79 -16.47 2.33 1.70
CA GLU A 79 -17.74 3.05 1.77
C GLU A 79 -18.49 2.84 3.10
N GLU A 80 -17.74 2.63 4.18
CA GLU A 80 -18.26 2.36 5.52
C GLU A 80 -18.10 3.57 6.44
N LYS A 81 -19.09 3.83 7.31
CA LYS A 81 -18.96 4.83 8.37
C LYS A 81 -17.94 4.36 9.42
N PHE A 82 -17.22 5.29 10.05
CA PHE A 82 -16.28 4.99 11.16
C PHE A 82 -16.90 4.09 12.24
N THR A 83 -18.14 4.33 12.64
CA THR A 83 -18.81 3.51 13.65
C THR A 83 -18.94 2.04 13.25
N SER A 84 -19.08 1.75 11.96
CA SER A 84 -19.14 0.38 11.43
C SER A 84 -17.76 -0.24 11.36
N LEU A 85 -16.77 0.51 10.86
CA LEU A 85 -15.37 0.08 10.84
C LEU A 85 -14.85 -0.30 12.24
N LEU A 86 -15.05 0.58 13.23
CA LEU A 86 -14.61 0.38 14.60
C LEU A 86 -15.30 -0.82 15.27
N LYS A 87 -16.53 -1.13 14.88
CA LYS A 87 -17.32 -2.22 15.50
C LYS A 87 -17.10 -3.57 14.84
N PHE A 88 -17.00 -3.61 13.52
CA PHE A 88 -17.04 -4.85 12.74
C PHE A 88 -15.71 -5.22 12.06
N ASN A 89 -14.72 -4.32 12.08
CA ASN A 89 -13.39 -4.56 11.51
C ASN A 89 -12.30 -4.20 12.53
N ALA A 90 -12.50 -4.61 13.80
CA ALA A 90 -11.62 -4.27 14.92
C ALA A 90 -10.18 -4.80 14.73
N GLU A 91 -10.02 -5.88 13.99
CA GLU A 91 -8.72 -6.43 13.58
C GLU A 91 -7.91 -5.46 12.71
N MET A 92 -8.58 -4.67 11.85
CA MET A 92 -7.90 -3.66 11.03
C MET A 92 -7.36 -2.55 11.93
N LEU A 93 -8.18 -2.05 12.85
CA LEU A 93 -7.77 -1.03 13.82
C LEU A 93 -6.62 -1.52 14.71
N TYR A 94 -6.69 -2.77 15.18
CA TYR A 94 -5.60 -3.38 15.94
C TYR A 94 -4.31 -3.43 15.11
N GLY A 95 -4.38 -3.86 13.85
CA GLY A 95 -3.23 -3.84 12.94
C GLY A 95 -2.65 -2.44 12.78
N LEU A 96 -3.48 -1.43 12.52
CA LEU A 96 -3.03 -0.03 12.42
C LEU A 96 -2.34 0.46 13.70
N PHE A 97 -2.90 0.10 14.87
CA PHE A 97 -2.32 0.46 16.17
C PHE A 97 -0.96 -0.22 16.39
N ASP A 98 -0.83 -1.50 16.06
CA ASP A 98 0.44 -2.24 16.15
C ASP A 98 1.50 -1.66 15.20
N HIS A 99 1.10 -1.31 13.98
CA HIS A 99 1.97 -0.66 12.99
C HIS A 99 2.46 0.71 13.45
N ALA A 100 1.56 1.54 14.00
CA ALA A 100 1.90 2.84 14.58
C ALA A 100 2.87 2.68 15.76
N TYR A 101 2.56 1.75 16.67
CA TYR A 101 3.38 1.48 17.86
C TYR A 101 4.79 0.98 17.50
N LYS A 102 4.90 0.04 16.56
CA LYS A 102 6.19 -0.53 16.13
C LYS A 102 6.92 0.33 15.11
N LYS A 103 6.29 1.40 14.59
CA LYS A 103 6.80 2.24 13.50
C LYS A 103 7.16 1.42 12.26
N VAL A 104 6.31 0.45 11.92
CA VAL A 104 6.49 -0.44 10.75
C VAL A 104 5.54 -0.04 9.63
N LEU A 105 6.05 -0.05 8.40
CA LEU A 105 5.28 0.28 7.20
C LEU A 105 4.10 -0.70 6.98
N LEU A 106 2.95 -0.15 6.63
CA LEU A 106 1.77 -0.90 6.23
C LEU A 106 1.65 -0.87 4.70
N SER A 107 1.71 -2.05 4.07
CA SER A 107 1.48 -2.17 2.63
C SER A 107 -0.01 -2.37 2.34
N PHE A 108 -0.56 -1.56 1.44
CA PHE A 108 -1.94 -1.60 0.98
C PHE A 108 -2.14 -2.47 -0.26
N ASN A 109 -1.07 -2.80 -1.00
CA ASN A 109 -1.18 -3.48 -2.30
C ASN A 109 -2.23 -2.83 -3.22
N HIS A 110 -2.32 -1.50 -3.16
CA HIS A 110 -3.41 -0.77 -3.80
C HIS A 110 -3.18 -0.66 -5.29
N ILE A 111 -4.26 -0.79 -6.06
CA ILE A 111 -4.29 -0.63 -7.50
C ILE A 111 -5.60 0.08 -7.87
N GLU A 112 -5.51 1.18 -8.60
CA GLU A 112 -6.66 1.76 -9.30
C GLU A 112 -6.37 1.88 -10.79
N SER A 113 -7.44 1.98 -11.58
CA SER A 113 -7.33 2.19 -13.02
C SER A 113 -8.45 3.06 -13.55
N SER A 114 -8.20 3.66 -14.72
CA SER A 114 -9.20 4.39 -15.48
C SER A 114 -9.02 4.12 -16.98
N SER A 115 -10.10 4.24 -17.75
CA SER A 115 -10.05 4.20 -19.21
C SER A 115 -9.56 5.51 -19.80
N ILE A 116 -8.69 5.42 -20.79
CA ILE A 116 -8.15 6.56 -21.52
C ILE A 116 -8.33 6.36 -23.03
N ASN A 117 -8.46 7.46 -23.76
CA ASN A 117 -8.38 7.49 -25.21
C ASN A 117 -6.95 7.87 -25.68
N ASP A 118 -6.74 7.94 -26.99
CA ASP A 118 -5.42 8.23 -27.56
C ASP A 118 -4.90 9.64 -27.21
N GLU A 119 -5.77 10.64 -27.12
CA GLU A 119 -5.42 12.02 -26.76
C GLU A 119 -4.97 12.11 -25.30
N GLU A 120 -5.74 11.49 -24.40
CA GLU A 120 -5.46 11.41 -22.96
C GLU A 120 -4.19 10.60 -22.71
N ARG A 121 -3.96 9.53 -23.48
CA ARG A 121 -2.73 8.75 -23.42
C ARG A 121 -1.52 9.59 -23.82
N ALA A 122 -1.61 10.34 -24.92
CA ALA A 122 -0.53 11.21 -25.36
C ALA A 122 -0.22 12.28 -24.31
N LEU A 123 -1.26 12.91 -23.75
CA LEU A 123 -1.14 13.90 -22.68
C LEU A 123 -0.47 13.31 -21.44
N LEU A 124 -0.90 12.13 -20.97
CA LEU A 124 -0.29 11.45 -19.82
C LEU A 124 1.19 11.19 -20.04
N LEU A 125 1.56 10.63 -21.20
CA LEU A 125 2.95 10.32 -21.51
C LEU A 125 3.83 11.58 -21.55
N GLU A 126 3.32 12.66 -22.13
CA GLU A 126 4.02 13.95 -22.17
C GLU A 126 4.19 14.55 -20.77
N GLN A 127 3.11 14.63 -19.99
CA GLN A 127 3.14 15.25 -18.65
C GLN A 127 3.99 14.44 -17.67
N LEU A 128 3.90 13.11 -17.69
CA LEU A 128 4.72 12.25 -16.84
C LEU A 128 6.20 12.28 -17.24
N ALA A 129 6.53 12.40 -18.53
CA ALA A 129 7.91 12.51 -18.98
C ALA A 129 8.56 13.86 -18.62
N ASN A 130 7.76 14.93 -18.58
CA ASN A 130 8.23 16.28 -18.25
C ASN A 130 8.21 16.60 -16.74
N ASN A 131 7.58 15.75 -15.93
CA ASN A 131 7.49 15.93 -14.49
C ASN A 131 8.66 15.25 -13.76
N LYS A 132 9.43 16.04 -13.00
CA LYS A 132 10.63 15.59 -12.26
C LYS A 132 10.31 14.57 -11.16
N ASP A 133 9.07 14.56 -10.68
CA ASP A 133 8.61 13.59 -9.69
C ASP A 133 8.43 12.20 -10.30
N TYR A 134 8.49 12.05 -11.62
CA TYR A 134 8.32 10.76 -12.29
C TYR A 134 9.52 10.44 -13.19
N THR A 135 9.82 9.16 -13.32
CA THR A 135 10.84 8.65 -14.24
C THR A 135 10.31 7.43 -14.95
N LEU A 136 10.42 7.41 -16.28
CA LEU A 136 10.11 6.23 -17.08
C LEU A 136 11.12 5.12 -16.76
N LEU A 137 10.63 3.99 -16.25
CA LEU A 137 11.45 2.87 -15.79
C LEU A 137 11.64 1.82 -16.88
N HIS A 138 10.58 1.44 -17.61
CA HIS A 138 10.60 0.46 -18.70
C HIS A 138 9.28 0.47 -19.47
N GLN A 139 9.20 -0.31 -20.56
CA GLN A 139 8.01 -0.42 -21.41
C GLN A 139 7.62 -1.88 -21.66
N THR A 140 6.93 -2.53 -20.71
CA THR A 140 6.72 -4.00 -20.77
C THR A 140 5.25 -4.35 -20.62
N GLY A 141 4.82 -5.45 -21.26
CA GLY A 141 3.44 -5.91 -21.21
C GLY A 141 2.43 -4.93 -21.83
N GLY A 142 2.86 -4.07 -22.75
CA GLY A 142 2.00 -3.06 -23.38
C GLY A 142 1.82 -1.76 -22.60
N TYR A 143 2.59 -1.56 -21.52
CA TYR A 143 2.54 -0.37 -20.67
C TYR A 143 3.88 0.37 -20.64
N SER A 144 3.82 1.69 -20.66
CA SER A 144 4.92 2.55 -20.21
C SER A 144 4.84 2.71 -18.70
N TRP A 145 5.83 2.20 -17.99
CA TRP A 145 5.84 2.19 -16.54
C TRP A 145 6.71 3.31 -15.98
N PHE A 146 6.09 4.21 -15.22
CA PHE A 146 6.74 5.29 -14.52
C PHE A 146 6.84 4.96 -13.04
N HIS A 147 7.96 5.33 -12.42
CA HIS A 147 8.09 5.33 -10.97
C HIS A 147 8.08 6.73 -10.43
N LEU A 148 7.60 6.85 -9.20
CA LEU A 148 7.67 8.08 -8.42
C LEU A 148 9.11 8.25 -7.89
N SER A 149 9.73 9.38 -8.17
CA SER A 149 11.09 9.76 -7.76
C SER A 149 11.18 9.98 -6.25
N GLY A 150 12.37 9.71 -5.69
CA GLY A 150 12.67 9.91 -4.26
C GLY A 150 13.28 8.67 -3.60
N GLU A 151 13.93 8.87 -2.48
CA GLU A 151 14.59 7.81 -1.71
C GLU A 151 13.57 7.03 -0.85
N ASN A 152 13.90 5.76 -0.55
CA ASN A 152 13.22 4.90 0.43
C ASN A 152 11.71 4.67 0.21
N ARG A 153 11.25 4.65 -1.04
CA ARG A 153 9.85 4.30 -1.34
C ARG A 153 9.67 2.80 -1.51
N ALA A 154 8.51 2.30 -1.08
CA ALA A 154 8.06 0.95 -1.42
C ALA A 154 7.63 0.90 -2.91
N TYR A 155 6.98 -0.19 -3.34
CA TYR A 155 6.47 -0.29 -4.71
C TYR A 155 5.43 0.82 -4.96
N ALA A 156 5.73 1.72 -5.91
CA ALA A 156 4.87 2.83 -6.34
C ALA A 156 5.08 3.10 -7.84
N ARG A 157 4.04 2.89 -8.67
CA ARG A 157 4.12 2.91 -10.13
C ARG A 157 2.88 3.49 -10.79
N ILE A 158 3.06 4.11 -11.94
CA ILE A 158 2.00 4.42 -12.91
C ILE A 158 2.29 3.62 -14.18
N GLY A 159 1.30 2.85 -14.65
CA GLY A 159 1.33 2.17 -15.94
C GLY A 159 0.41 2.86 -16.92
N VAL A 160 0.95 3.38 -18.03
CA VAL A 160 0.17 3.96 -19.12
C VAL A 160 0.12 2.98 -20.29
N GLY A 161 -1.05 2.36 -20.49
CA GLY A 161 -1.33 1.40 -21.55
C GLY A 161 -1.87 2.09 -22.81
N MET A 162 -2.53 1.31 -23.69
CA MET A 162 -3.17 1.85 -24.90
C MET A 162 -4.52 2.51 -24.60
N ASP A 163 -5.37 1.83 -23.84
CA ASP A 163 -6.75 2.22 -23.53
C ASP A 163 -7.03 2.36 -22.01
N LYS A 164 -6.00 2.11 -21.20
CA LYS A 164 -6.06 2.12 -19.73
C LYS A 164 -4.84 2.80 -19.15
N VAL A 165 -5.06 3.56 -18.08
CA VAL A 165 -4.03 3.96 -17.13
C VAL A 165 -4.30 3.25 -15.81
N LEU A 166 -3.24 2.84 -15.13
CA LEU A 166 -3.32 2.31 -13.77
C LEU A 166 -2.24 2.93 -12.90
N PHE A 167 -2.48 2.98 -11.60
CA PHE A 167 -1.43 3.20 -10.64
C PHE A 167 -1.50 2.17 -9.54
N ALA A 168 -0.35 1.85 -8.96
CA ALA A 168 -0.24 0.89 -7.90
C ALA A 168 0.77 1.37 -6.86
N ALA A 169 0.41 1.27 -5.58
CA ALA A 169 1.27 1.69 -4.47
C ALA A 169 1.06 0.85 -3.22
N ASP A 170 2.13 0.71 -2.44
CA ASP A 170 2.10 0.03 -1.16
C ASP A 170 1.81 0.99 0.01
N LEU A 171 2.30 2.23 -0.01
CA LEU A 171 2.13 3.17 1.10
C LEU A 171 0.97 4.14 0.86
N LEU A 172 0.25 4.51 1.91
CA LEU A 172 -0.88 5.44 1.82
C LEU A 172 -0.47 6.80 1.23
N GLU A 173 0.68 7.32 1.63
CA GLU A 173 1.19 8.59 1.08
C GLU A 173 1.47 8.51 -0.43
N ASP A 174 1.96 7.38 -0.91
CA ASP A 174 2.25 7.16 -2.33
C ASP A 174 0.95 6.99 -3.10
N ILE A 175 -0.05 6.31 -2.53
CA ILE A 175 -1.40 6.23 -3.09
C ILE A 175 -1.96 7.64 -3.34
N HIS A 176 -1.92 8.51 -2.33
CA HIS A 176 -2.41 9.88 -2.47
C HIS A 176 -1.60 10.69 -3.49
N LYS A 177 -0.25 10.61 -3.47
CA LYS A 177 0.61 11.33 -4.41
C LYS A 177 0.37 10.91 -5.86
N LEU A 178 0.32 9.61 -6.13
CA LEU A 178 0.09 9.08 -7.47
C LEU A 178 -1.31 9.46 -7.97
N LYS A 179 -2.34 9.30 -7.13
CA LYS A 179 -3.71 9.67 -7.47
C LYS A 179 -3.84 11.16 -7.76
N GLN A 180 -3.26 12.01 -6.92
CA GLN A 180 -3.28 13.46 -7.13
C GLN A 180 -2.61 13.83 -8.46
N GLY A 181 -1.41 13.31 -8.73
CA GLY A 181 -0.71 13.60 -9.98
C GLY A 181 -1.49 13.17 -11.23
N LEU A 182 -2.25 12.08 -11.14
CA LEU A 182 -3.11 11.63 -12.23
C LEU A 182 -4.42 12.44 -12.36
N VAL A 183 -5.03 12.84 -11.25
CA VAL A 183 -6.21 13.71 -11.25
C VAL A 183 -5.87 15.12 -11.76
N ASP A 184 -4.68 15.64 -11.46
CA ASP A 184 -4.23 16.94 -11.98
C ASP A 184 -4.10 16.92 -13.52
N ILE A 185 -3.73 15.78 -14.10
CA ILE A 185 -3.63 15.59 -15.55
C ILE A 185 -5.00 15.25 -16.17
N LEU A 186 -5.79 14.42 -15.48
CA LEU A 186 -7.08 13.89 -15.95
C LEU A 186 -8.18 14.11 -14.90
N PRO A 187 -8.68 15.34 -14.71
CA PRO A 187 -9.55 15.70 -13.59
C PRO A 187 -10.96 15.10 -13.68
N GLU A 188 -11.44 14.78 -14.88
CA GLU A 188 -12.80 14.27 -15.10
C GLU A 188 -12.89 12.75 -15.09
N LYS A 189 -11.79 12.04 -14.82
CA LYS A 189 -11.77 10.58 -14.84
C LYS A 189 -12.29 9.98 -13.54
N GLU A 190 -13.13 8.97 -13.71
CA GLU A 190 -13.47 8.05 -12.63
C GLU A 190 -12.38 6.99 -12.49
N TRP A 191 -12.01 6.71 -11.24
CA TRP A 191 -10.96 5.76 -10.89
C TRP A 191 -11.57 4.55 -10.20
N ALA A 192 -11.46 3.40 -10.84
CA ALA A 192 -11.96 2.14 -10.31
C ALA A 192 -10.85 1.45 -9.51
N VAL A 193 -11.15 1.13 -8.24
CA VAL A 193 -10.25 0.32 -7.40
C VAL A 193 -10.24 -1.12 -7.92
N VAL A 194 -9.11 -1.52 -8.49
CA VAL A 194 -8.85 -2.88 -8.97
C VAL A 194 -8.55 -3.80 -7.80
N ASN A 195 -7.69 -3.37 -6.87
CA ASN A 195 -7.29 -4.17 -5.72
C ASN A 195 -6.90 -3.29 -4.54
N ASN A 196 -7.12 -3.81 -3.33
CA ASN A 196 -6.54 -3.30 -2.10
C ASN A 196 -6.57 -4.41 -1.04
N ARG A 197 -5.52 -4.52 -0.22
CA ARG A 197 -5.40 -5.52 0.85
C ARG A 197 -6.62 -5.57 1.78
N PHE A 198 -7.28 -4.43 2.01
CA PHE A 198 -8.40 -4.33 2.94
C PHE A 198 -9.76 -4.69 2.32
N ARG A 199 -9.82 -4.91 1.00
CA ARG A 199 -11.05 -5.41 0.36
C ARG A 199 -11.16 -6.92 0.57
N LYS A 200 -12.36 -7.35 0.97
CA LYS A 200 -12.66 -8.78 1.24
C LYS A 200 -12.87 -9.59 -0.03
N GLN A 201 -13.22 -8.93 -1.13
CA GLN A 201 -13.52 -9.57 -2.41
C GLN A 201 -12.29 -9.50 -3.32
N PRO A 202 -12.06 -10.54 -4.15
CA PRO A 202 -11.06 -10.45 -5.22
C PRO A 202 -11.43 -9.35 -6.22
N PRO A 203 -10.48 -8.93 -7.09
CA PRO A 203 -10.79 -8.04 -8.19
C PRO A 203 -11.95 -8.57 -9.04
N ALA A 204 -12.77 -7.66 -9.57
CA ALA A 204 -13.83 -8.03 -10.51
C ALA A 204 -13.21 -8.69 -11.75
N ALA A 205 -13.93 -9.63 -12.38
CA ALA A 205 -13.41 -10.48 -13.45
C ALA A 205 -12.82 -9.66 -14.63
N GLU A 206 -13.47 -8.56 -14.96
CA GLU A 206 -13.07 -7.61 -15.99
C GLU A 206 -11.80 -6.80 -15.65
N LEU A 207 -11.44 -6.71 -14.36
CA LEU A 207 -10.23 -6.03 -13.88
C LEU A 207 -9.09 -6.99 -13.55
N MET A 208 -9.32 -8.31 -13.62
CA MET A 208 -8.33 -9.32 -13.28
C MET A 208 -7.05 -9.21 -14.11
N SER A 209 -7.15 -8.89 -15.40
CA SER A 209 -5.99 -8.69 -16.27
C SER A 209 -5.11 -7.53 -15.80
N LEU A 210 -5.70 -6.44 -15.33
CA LEU A 210 -4.98 -5.29 -14.79
C LEU A 210 -4.28 -5.64 -13.48
N TRP A 211 -4.98 -6.36 -12.60
CA TRP A 211 -4.39 -6.88 -11.37
C TRP A 211 -3.16 -7.75 -11.67
N PHE A 212 -3.31 -8.75 -12.55
CA PHE A 212 -2.21 -9.64 -12.95
C PHE A 212 -1.04 -8.87 -13.58
N THR A 213 -1.31 -7.85 -14.38
CA THR A 213 -0.27 -6.99 -14.97
C THR A 213 0.60 -6.33 -13.90
N VAL A 214 -0.02 -5.76 -12.86
CA VAL A 214 0.71 -5.17 -11.73
C VAL A 214 1.46 -6.22 -10.91
N ILE A 215 0.85 -7.39 -10.68
CA ILE A 215 1.54 -8.48 -9.97
C ILE A 215 2.78 -8.93 -10.74
N LYS A 216 2.69 -9.10 -12.07
CA LYS A 216 3.85 -9.46 -12.89
C LYS A 216 4.96 -8.42 -12.78
N ASP A 217 4.60 -7.14 -12.84
CA ASP A 217 5.57 -6.07 -12.68
C ASP A 217 6.26 -6.09 -11.30
N ARG A 218 5.46 -6.18 -10.23
CA ARG A 218 5.93 -6.19 -8.85
C ARG A 218 6.84 -7.38 -8.55
N GLU A 219 6.41 -8.59 -8.89
CA GLU A 219 7.21 -9.79 -8.64
C GLU A 219 8.48 -9.81 -9.48
N THR A 220 8.43 -9.26 -10.70
CA THR A 220 9.64 -9.09 -11.52
C THR A 220 10.60 -8.09 -10.88
N GLU A 221 10.13 -6.95 -10.39
CA GLU A 221 10.99 -5.96 -9.71
C GLU A 221 11.61 -6.55 -8.43
N ARG A 222 10.82 -7.29 -7.65
CA ARG A 222 11.31 -8.01 -6.48
C ARG A 222 12.37 -9.04 -6.86
N TRP A 223 12.13 -9.84 -7.87
CA TRP A 223 13.11 -10.84 -8.33
C TRP A 223 14.40 -10.17 -8.81
N LEU A 224 14.28 -9.08 -9.58
CA LEU A 224 15.41 -8.29 -10.09
C LEU A 224 16.26 -7.68 -8.97
N SER A 225 15.67 -7.35 -7.83
CA SER A 225 16.33 -6.68 -6.69
C SER A 225 16.73 -7.63 -5.56
N THR A 226 16.36 -8.91 -5.64
CA THR A 226 16.66 -9.90 -4.59
C THR A 226 17.88 -10.74 -4.98
N PRO A 227 18.85 -10.93 -4.06
CA PRO A 227 19.95 -11.88 -4.29
C PRO A 227 19.48 -13.33 -4.41
N HIS A 228 19.97 -14.07 -5.40
CA HIS A 228 19.63 -15.49 -5.60
C HIS A 228 20.86 -16.40 -5.41
N GLY A 229 20.64 -17.58 -4.83
CA GLY A 229 21.72 -18.54 -4.59
C GLY A 229 22.34 -19.08 -5.88
N GLU A 230 21.51 -19.26 -6.90
CA GLU A 230 21.85 -19.70 -8.25
C GLU A 230 22.71 -18.68 -9.02
N LEU A 231 22.74 -17.44 -8.54
CA LEU A 231 23.49 -16.32 -9.11
C LEU A 231 24.65 -15.89 -8.20
N ASP A 232 25.21 -16.80 -7.41
CA ASP A 232 26.33 -16.52 -6.51
C ASP A 232 26.01 -15.43 -5.47
N LYS A 233 24.75 -15.39 -4.99
CA LYS A 233 24.19 -14.33 -4.12
C LYS A 233 24.22 -12.93 -4.73
N LYS A 234 24.27 -12.81 -6.06
CA LYS A 234 24.01 -11.56 -6.77
C LYS A 234 22.54 -11.42 -7.10
N THR A 235 22.11 -10.18 -7.28
CA THR A 235 20.82 -9.84 -7.87
C THR A 235 20.88 -9.99 -9.39
N PRO A 236 19.75 -10.25 -10.06
CA PRO A 236 19.71 -10.22 -11.52
C PRO A 236 20.08 -8.85 -12.09
N GLN A 237 19.80 -7.76 -11.38
CA GLN A 237 20.23 -6.41 -11.79
C GLN A 237 21.75 -6.26 -11.84
N GLU A 238 22.46 -6.74 -10.82
CA GLU A 238 23.93 -6.75 -10.83
C GLU A 238 24.46 -7.62 -11.96
N LEU A 239 23.84 -8.77 -12.21
CA LEU A 239 24.28 -9.67 -13.27
C LEU A 239 24.13 -9.05 -14.66
N LEU A 240 23.10 -8.24 -14.91
CA LEU A 240 22.90 -7.56 -16.20
C LEU A 240 24.04 -6.62 -16.61
N ALA A 241 24.88 -6.18 -15.66
CA ALA A 241 26.08 -5.38 -15.94
C ALA A 241 27.28 -6.24 -16.39
N GLU A 242 27.20 -7.57 -16.34
CA GLU A 242 28.27 -8.48 -16.75
C GLU A 242 28.18 -8.88 -18.23
N GLU A 243 29.33 -9.15 -18.85
CA GLU A 243 29.48 -9.44 -20.29
C GLU A 243 28.65 -10.64 -20.79
N ASN A 244 28.28 -11.58 -19.91
CA ASN A 244 27.41 -12.73 -20.23
C ASN A 244 26.21 -12.85 -19.27
N GLY A 245 25.88 -11.75 -18.57
CA GLY A 245 24.87 -11.78 -17.53
C GLY A 245 23.48 -12.05 -18.08
N ARG A 246 23.15 -11.46 -19.23
CA ARG A 246 21.85 -11.60 -19.88
C ARG A 246 21.58 -13.06 -20.28
N GLU A 247 22.56 -13.72 -20.90
CA GLU A 247 22.48 -15.13 -21.31
C GLU A 247 22.31 -16.06 -20.11
N ARG A 248 23.04 -15.77 -19.01
CA ARG A 248 22.90 -16.52 -17.74
C ARG A 248 21.48 -16.39 -17.18
N LEU A 249 20.92 -15.18 -17.16
CA LEU A 249 19.55 -14.96 -16.68
C LEU A 249 18.51 -15.66 -17.56
N TYR A 250 18.65 -15.60 -18.89
CA TYR A 250 17.74 -16.32 -19.79
C TYR A 250 17.80 -17.82 -19.57
N LYS A 251 19.00 -18.39 -19.43
CA LYS A 251 19.15 -19.82 -19.13
C LYS A 251 18.48 -20.20 -17.81
N LEU A 252 18.64 -19.37 -16.76
CA LEU A 252 17.98 -19.59 -15.48
C LEU A 252 16.44 -19.58 -15.62
N LEU A 253 15.89 -18.58 -16.32
CA LEU A 253 14.46 -18.49 -16.59
C LEU A 253 13.94 -19.66 -17.44
N ASP A 254 14.73 -20.12 -18.42
CA ASP A 254 14.39 -21.27 -19.25
C ASP A 254 14.34 -22.56 -18.44
N ASP A 255 15.34 -22.80 -17.60
CA ASP A 255 15.40 -23.97 -16.73
C ASP A 255 14.26 -23.96 -15.70
N PHE A 256 13.91 -22.80 -15.14
CA PHE A 256 12.75 -22.65 -14.27
C PHE A 256 11.42 -22.85 -15.02
N SER A 257 11.30 -22.34 -16.25
CA SER A 257 10.06 -22.47 -17.04
C SER A 257 9.69 -23.93 -17.35
N LYS A 258 10.68 -24.82 -17.47
CA LYS A 258 10.46 -26.25 -17.74
C LYS A 258 9.76 -26.98 -16.59
N SER A 259 9.85 -26.47 -15.35
CA SER A 259 9.23 -27.07 -14.18
C SER A 259 7.85 -26.47 -13.86
N LEU A 260 7.41 -25.44 -14.58
CA LEU A 260 6.16 -24.73 -14.34
C LEU A 260 5.03 -25.25 -15.25
N PRO A 261 3.97 -25.84 -14.70
CA PRO A 261 2.87 -26.40 -15.50
C PRO A 261 1.80 -25.37 -15.89
N GLY A 262 1.77 -24.19 -15.25
CA GLY A 262 0.66 -23.24 -15.36
C GLY A 262 0.90 -22.09 -16.34
N LYS A 263 -0.20 -21.65 -16.98
CA LYS A 263 -0.19 -20.57 -17.98
C LYS A 263 0.20 -19.23 -17.38
N SER A 264 -0.29 -18.90 -16.19
CA SER A 264 -0.01 -17.62 -15.53
C SER A 264 1.47 -17.49 -15.12
N GLU A 265 2.08 -18.59 -14.69
CA GLU A 265 3.49 -18.67 -14.37
C GLU A 265 4.34 -18.49 -15.64
N GLN A 266 3.95 -19.12 -16.75
CA GLN A 266 4.61 -18.89 -18.04
C GLN A 266 4.51 -17.43 -18.51
N GLU A 267 3.35 -16.78 -18.30
CA GLU A 267 3.17 -15.35 -18.60
C GLU A 267 4.08 -14.45 -17.74
N LEU A 268 4.30 -14.80 -16.47
CA LEU A 268 5.26 -14.09 -15.61
C LEU A 268 6.69 -14.26 -16.13
N ILE A 269 7.12 -15.48 -16.44
CA ILE A 269 8.46 -15.74 -17.00
C ILE A 269 8.67 -14.95 -18.29
N GLN A 270 7.66 -14.93 -19.16
CA GLN A 270 7.72 -14.15 -20.40
C GLN A 270 7.87 -12.64 -20.13
N TYR A 271 7.10 -12.10 -19.18
CA TYR A 271 7.23 -10.72 -18.74
C TYR A 271 8.64 -10.41 -18.19
N MET A 272 9.22 -11.32 -17.40
CA MET A 272 10.58 -11.18 -16.88
C MET A 272 11.62 -11.17 -18.01
N ARG A 273 11.45 -12.00 -19.04
CA ARG A 273 12.33 -11.97 -20.23
C ARG A 273 12.27 -10.64 -20.96
N GLU A 274 11.08 -10.09 -21.14
CA GLU A 274 10.90 -8.76 -21.75
C GLU A 274 11.56 -7.65 -20.92
N ARG A 275 11.47 -7.72 -19.58
CA ARG A 275 12.17 -6.78 -18.69
C ARG A 275 13.69 -6.86 -18.82
N ILE A 276 14.24 -8.05 -19.03
CA ILE A 276 15.67 -8.30 -19.24
C ILE A 276 16.14 -7.78 -20.61
N SER A 277 15.33 -7.95 -21.66
CA SER A 277 15.70 -7.55 -23.01
C SER A 277 15.78 -6.04 -23.20
N GLN A 278 14.93 -5.29 -22.48
CA GLN A 278 14.86 -3.83 -22.57
C GLN A 278 15.94 -3.11 -21.76
N ARG A 279 16.56 -3.77 -20.79
CA ARG A 279 17.67 -3.18 -20.03
C ARG A 279 18.94 -3.30 -20.87
N THR A 280 19.34 -2.21 -21.49
CA THR A 280 20.67 -2.07 -22.10
C THR A 280 21.72 -2.20 -21.00
N SER A 281 22.81 -2.92 -21.29
CA SER A 281 23.99 -2.97 -20.43
C SER A 281 24.45 -1.52 -20.20
N LEU A 282 24.45 -1.06 -18.95
CA LEU A 282 24.99 0.25 -18.57
C LEU A 282 26.51 0.27 -18.78
#